data_AF-A0A9W9BBV2-F1
#
_entry.id   AF-A0A9W9BBV2-F1
#
_cell.length_a   1.000
_cell.length_b   1.000
_cell.length_c   1.000
_cell.angle_alpha   90.00
_cell.angle_beta   90.00
_cell.angle_gamma   90.00
#
_symmetry.space_group_name_H-M   'P 1'
#
loop_
_entity.id
_entity.type
_entity.pdbx_description
1 polymer ?
#
loop_
_entity_poly.entity_id
_entity_poly.type
_entity_poly.pdbx_seq_one_letter_code
_entity_poly.pdbx_strand_id
1 'polypeptide(L)'
;MEREVNECRTARVAEVLADFRTLQYYIAAGPVEPENEEDYYTEGWATLRQCTIDGQYILDVAADTRVPAAQGGEEEQTRAELQQVLLDAYARRHEGQKILLRQAAAQRWIEYRDQVLQGQRPHPGNHAQLQALDNQLRAELAAITDEYVYTELLTADQSQGRWTMEDPSLRRIMRWLQARQR
;
A
#
# COMPACT_ATOMS: atom_id res chain seq x y z
N MET A 1 23.32 17.85 -18.50
CA MET A 1 22.83 17.99 -17.11
C MET A 1 21.31 17.80 -17.03
N GLU A 2 20.44 18.71 -17.47
CA GLU A 2 18.97 18.53 -17.29
C GLU A 2 18.43 17.28 -18.00
N ARG A 3 18.90 17.01 -19.22
CA ARG A 3 18.60 15.77 -19.95
C ARG A 3 19.00 14.50 -19.19
N GLU A 4 20.20 14.46 -18.60
CA GLU A 4 20.68 13.31 -17.83
C GLU A 4 19.87 13.12 -16.54
N VAL A 5 19.41 14.22 -15.90
CA VAL A 5 18.53 14.13 -14.73
C VAL A 5 17.13 13.66 -15.12
N ASN A 6 16.61 14.06 -16.28
CA ASN A 6 15.34 13.54 -16.81
C ASN A 6 15.42 12.03 -17.12
N GLU A 7 16.59 11.52 -17.53
CA GLU A 7 16.81 10.07 -17.66
C GLU A 7 16.75 9.37 -16.29
N CYS A 8 17.35 9.95 -15.23
CA CYS A 8 17.21 9.44 -13.87
C CYS A 8 15.75 9.45 -13.38
N ARG A 9 15.00 10.53 -13.63
CA ARG A 9 13.57 10.64 -13.30
C ARG A 9 12.75 9.57 -14.02
N THR A 10 13.04 9.34 -15.30
CA THR A 10 12.36 8.32 -16.11
C THR A 10 12.60 6.92 -15.55
N ALA A 11 13.86 6.59 -15.24
CA ALA A 11 14.20 5.31 -14.60
C ALA A 11 13.48 5.15 -13.26
N ARG A 12 13.46 6.22 -12.44
CA ARG A 12 12.82 6.20 -11.13
C ARG A 12 11.30 6.01 -11.20
N VAL A 13 10.64 6.68 -12.14
CA VAL A 13 9.21 6.45 -12.43
C VAL A 13 8.96 4.99 -12.80
N ALA A 14 9.79 4.40 -13.67
CA ALA A 14 9.64 3.02 -14.10
C ALA A 14 9.79 2.03 -12.93
N GLU A 15 10.77 2.23 -12.04
CA GLU A 15 10.96 1.42 -10.82
C GLU A 15 9.71 1.45 -9.92
N VAL A 16 9.20 2.64 -9.61
CA VAL A 16 8.05 2.80 -8.70
C VAL A 16 6.79 2.18 -9.31
N LEU A 17 6.58 2.33 -10.62
CA LEU A 17 5.46 1.70 -11.33
C LEU A 17 5.58 0.16 -11.37
N ALA A 18 6.80 -0.38 -11.49
CA ALA A 18 7.04 -1.82 -11.45
C ALA A 18 6.76 -2.40 -10.05
N ASP A 19 7.20 -1.71 -9.00
CA ASP A 19 6.88 -2.07 -7.62
C ASP A 19 5.37 -2.01 -7.37
N PHE A 20 4.70 -0.94 -7.82
CA PHE A 20 3.25 -0.84 -7.68
C PHE A 20 2.52 -1.98 -8.39
N ARG A 21 2.96 -2.37 -9.61
CA ARG A 21 2.40 -3.53 -10.31
C ARG A 21 2.55 -4.83 -9.52
N THR A 22 3.67 -4.99 -8.85
CA THR A 22 3.93 -6.14 -7.98
C THR A 22 2.98 -6.14 -6.78
N LEU A 23 2.73 -4.97 -6.17
CA LEU A 23 1.73 -4.83 -5.10
C LEU A 23 0.32 -5.17 -5.58
N GLN A 24 -0.08 -4.70 -6.77
CA GLN A 24 -1.39 -5.02 -7.36
C GLN A 24 -1.62 -6.54 -7.46
N TYR A 25 -0.58 -7.28 -7.89
CA TYR A 25 -0.65 -8.74 -7.98
C TYR A 25 -0.90 -9.39 -6.60
N TYR A 26 -0.15 -8.98 -5.57
CA TYR A 26 -0.29 -9.57 -4.23
C TYR A 26 -1.60 -9.19 -3.53
N ILE A 27 -2.08 -7.96 -3.73
CA ILE A 27 -3.37 -7.52 -3.20
C ILE A 27 -4.50 -8.32 -3.85
N ALA A 28 -4.47 -8.49 -5.18
CA ALA A 28 -5.49 -9.25 -5.89
C ALA A 28 -5.48 -10.76 -5.57
N ALA A 29 -4.33 -11.30 -5.17
CA ALA A 29 -4.19 -12.70 -4.78
C ALA A 29 -4.64 -12.98 -3.33
N GLY A 30 -5.04 -11.97 -2.56
CA GLY A 30 -5.50 -12.13 -1.18
C GLY A 30 -6.81 -12.92 -1.08
N PRO A 31 -6.99 -13.75 -0.03
CA PRO A 31 -8.25 -14.45 0.19
C PRO A 31 -9.35 -13.44 0.58
N VAL A 32 -10.55 -13.62 0.02
CA VAL A 32 -11.67 -12.67 0.21
C VAL A 32 -12.80 -13.29 1.05
N GLU A 33 -12.89 -14.62 1.09
CA GLU A 33 -13.96 -15.35 1.76
C GLU A 33 -13.38 -16.48 2.63
N PRO A 34 -13.92 -16.67 3.85
CA PRO A 34 -13.59 -17.82 4.68
C PRO A 34 -14.19 -19.11 4.13
N GLU A 35 -13.55 -20.24 4.41
CA GLU A 35 -14.15 -21.56 4.17
C GLU A 35 -15.35 -21.84 5.09
N ASN A 36 -15.35 -21.27 6.30
CA ASN A 36 -16.44 -21.37 7.27
C ASN A 36 -17.21 -20.05 7.37
N GLU A 37 -18.51 -20.09 7.09
CA GLU A 37 -19.40 -18.91 7.16
C GLU A 37 -19.42 -18.26 8.56
N GLU A 38 -19.20 -19.02 9.64
CA GLU A 38 -19.14 -18.49 11.00
C GLU A 38 -17.97 -17.50 11.19
N ASP A 39 -16.94 -17.59 10.35
CA ASP A 39 -15.77 -16.71 10.41
C ASP A 39 -15.98 -15.42 9.59
N TYR A 40 -17.05 -15.31 8.82
CA TYR A 40 -17.30 -14.18 7.92
C TYR A 40 -17.24 -12.84 8.65
N TYR A 41 -17.84 -12.75 9.84
CA TYR A 41 -17.89 -11.50 10.62
C TYR A 41 -16.70 -11.29 11.56
N THR A 42 -15.71 -12.19 11.55
CA THR A 42 -14.55 -12.03 12.42
C THR A 42 -13.60 -10.95 11.89
N GLU A 43 -12.81 -10.37 12.79
CA GLU A 43 -12.08 -9.13 12.53
C GLU A 43 -11.01 -9.28 11.43
N GLY A 44 -10.32 -10.42 11.37
CA GLY A 44 -9.37 -10.71 10.29
C GLY A 44 -10.03 -10.78 8.92
N TRP A 45 -11.14 -11.50 8.79
CA TRP A 45 -11.87 -11.63 7.53
C TRP A 45 -12.53 -10.31 7.10
N ALA A 46 -13.06 -9.52 8.04
CA ALA A 46 -13.53 -8.17 7.77
C ALA A 46 -12.40 -7.26 7.26
N THR A 47 -11.21 -7.36 7.84
CA THR A 47 -10.02 -6.60 7.42
C THR A 47 -9.58 -6.98 6.01
N LEU A 48 -9.55 -8.28 5.66
CA LEU A 48 -9.21 -8.74 4.32
C LEU A 48 -10.16 -8.21 3.25
N ARG A 49 -11.47 -8.28 3.49
CA ARG A 49 -12.46 -7.74 2.55
C ARG A 49 -12.30 -6.23 2.37
N GLN A 50 -12.01 -5.50 3.45
CA GLN A 50 -11.70 -4.08 3.33
C GLN A 50 -10.45 -3.85 2.48
N CYS A 51 -9.40 -4.65 2.65
CA CYS A 51 -8.18 -4.58 1.82
C CYS A 51 -8.48 -4.85 0.34
N THR A 52 -9.39 -5.79 0.02
CA THR A 52 -9.84 -6.03 -1.35
C THR A 52 -10.57 -4.82 -1.95
N ILE A 53 -11.47 -4.19 -1.19
CA ILE A 53 -12.19 -2.98 -1.61
C ILE A 53 -11.21 -1.82 -1.84
N ASP A 54 -10.32 -1.58 -0.89
CA ASP A 54 -9.30 -0.53 -0.97
C ASP A 54 -8.35 -0.78 -2.15
N GLY A 55 -7.99 -2.04 -2.38
CA GLY A 55 -7.16 -2.47 -3.51
C GLY A 55 -7.81 -2.14 -4.85
N GLN A 56 -9.07 -2.51 -5.02
CA GLN A 56 -9.86 -2.20 -6.21
C GLN A 56 -9.97 -0.69 -6.43
N TYR A 57 -10.20 0.07 -5.36
CA TYR A 57 -10.28 1.53 -5.45
C TYR A 57 -9.01 2.16 -6.03
N ILE A 58 -7.81 1.72 -5.61
CA ILE A 58 -6.55 2.24 -6.16
C ILE A 58 -6.40 1.92 -7.66
N LEU A 59 -6.98 0.81 -8.13
CA LEU A 59 -7.00 0.45 -9.56
C LEU A 59 -7.95 1.36 -10.35
N ASP A 60 -9.12 1.67 -9.79
CA ASP A 60 -10.17 2.42 -10.47
C ASP A 60 -9.88 3.93 -10.53
N VAL A 61 -9.09 4.46 -9.58
CA VAL A 61 -8.67 5.86 -9.60
C VAL A 61 -7.72 6.10 -10.79
N ALA A 62 -8.19 6.88 -11.77
CA ALA A 62 -7.39 7.25 -12.94
C ALA A 62 -6.13 8.03 -12.55
N ALA A 63 -5.03 7.81 -13.29
CA ALA A 63 -3.82 8.61 -13.13
C ALA A 63 -4.09 10.02 -13.64
N ASP A 64 -3.81 11.02 -12.81
CA ASP A 64 -3.82 12.42 -13.25
C ASP A 64 -2.38 12.92 -13.30
N THR A 65 -1.86 12.94 -14.52
CA THR A 65 -0.49 13.34 -14.84
C THR A 65 -0.44 14.75 -15.42
N ARG A 66 -1.55 15.50 -15.39
CA ARG A 66 -1.62 16.82 -16.02
C ARG A 66 -0.77 17.83 -15.26
N VAL A 67 0.10 18.50 -16.01
CA VAL A 67 0.84 19.67 -15.56
C VAL A 67 0.61 20.84 -16.52
N PRO A 68 0.42 22.07 -16.03
CA PRO A 68 0.37 23.26 -16.88
C PRO A 68 1.66 23.42 -17.69
N ALA A 69 1.57 24.09 -18.84
CA ALA A 69 2.73 24.37 -19.69
C ALA A 69 3.79 25.19 -18.93
N ALA A 70 4.99 24.64 -18.82
CA ALA A 70 6.14 25.28 -18.20
C ALA A 70 6.64 26.45 -19.07
N GLN A 71 7.10 27.53 -18.42
CA GLN A 71 7.68 28.68 -19.11
C GLN A 71 9.10 28.41 -19.65
N GLY A 72 9.74 27.30 -19.23
CA GLY A 72 11.16 27.00 -19.44
C GLY A 72 11.52 26.16 -20.66
N GLY A 73 10.60 25.92 -21.60
CA GLY A 73 10.83 25.07 -22.77
C GLY A 73 10.65 23.57 -22.51
N GLU A 74 11.05 22.73 -23.47
CA GLU A 74 10.72 21.30 -23.52
C GLU A 74 11.33 20.47 -22.36
N GLU A 75 12.58 20.75 -21.98
CA GLU A 75 13.25 19.99 -20.90
C GLU A 75 12.61 20.26 -19.53
N GLU A 76 12.21 21.51 -19.25
CA GLU A 76 11.52 21.87 -18.01
C GLU A 76 10.07 21.36 -18.00
N GLN A 77 9.41 21.33 -19.17
CA GLN A 77 8.11 20.68 -19.33
C GLN A 77 8.22 19.18 -19.01
N THR A 78 9.21 18.50 -19.60
CA THR A 78 9.47 17.07 -19.37
C THR A 78 9.74 16.79 -17.90
N ARG A 79 10.54 17.63 -17.24
CA ARG A 79 10.77 17.55 -15.79
C ARG A 79 9.47 17.64 -15.01
N ALA A 80 8.63 18.65 -15.30
CA ALA A 80 7.37 18.86 -14.58
C ALA A 80 6.44 17.65 -14.74
N GLU A 81 6.35 17.09 -15.95
CA GLU A 81 5.56 15.90 -16.25
C GLU A 81 6.08 14.67 -15.47
N LEU A 82 7.39 14.41 -15.53
CA LEU A 82 8.00 13.29 -14.82
C LEU A 82 7.83 13.40 -13.30
N GLN A 83 7.96 14.60 -12.73
CA GLN A 83 7.74 14.80 -11.29
C GLN A 83 6.28 14.60 -10.88
N GLN A 84 5.32 14.94 -11.74
CA GLN A 84 3.90 14.70 -11.49
C GLN A 84 3.57 13.21 -11.59
N VAL A 85 4.07 12.52 -12.61
CA VAL A 85 3.94 11.07 -12.75
C VAL A 85 4.58 10.35 -11.57
N LEU A 86 5.77 10.79 -11.15
CA LEU A 86 6.46 10.22 -10.00
C LEU A 86 5.62 10.36 -8.72
N LEU A 87 5.02 11.53 -8.49
CA LEU A 87 4.13 11.75 -7.35
C LEU A 87 2.92 10.81 -7.36
N ASP A 88 2.28 10.63 -8.52
CA ASP A 88 1.13 9.72 -8.65
C ASP A 88 1.54 8.26 -8.40
N ALA A 89 2.62 7.81 -9.04
CA ALA A 89 3.15 6.46 -8.87
C ALA A 89 3.53 6.19 -7.41
N TYR A 90 4.17 7.15 -6.75
CA TYR A 90 4.53 7.06 -5.33
C TYR A 90 3.31 6.92 -4.42
N ALA A 91 2.29 7.74 -4.66
CA ALA A 91 1.09 7.71 -3.85
C ALA A 91 0.35 6.38 -3.98
N ARG A 92 0.28 5.82 -5.20
CA ARG A 92 -0.30 4.49 -5.44
C ARG A 92 0.51 3.37 -4.78
N ARG A 93 1.84 3.42 -4.90
CA ARG A 93 2.73 2.45 -4.24
C ARG A 93 2.60 2.52 -2.72
N HIS A 94 2.52 3.73 -2.15
CA HIS A 94 2.34 3.95 -0.72
C HIS A 94 1.05 3.31 -0.22
N GLU A 95 -0.09 3.63 -0.84
CA GLU A 95 -1.37 3.04 -0.46
C GLU A 95 -1.40 1.52 -0.70
N GLY A 96 -0.82 1.05 -1.81
CA GLY A 96 -0.68 -0.38 -2.09
C GLY A 96 0.12 -1.12 -1.02
N GLN A 97 1.24 -0.54 -0.56
CA GLN A 97 2.06 -1.14 0.50
C GLN A 97 1.27 -1.20 1.82
N LYS A 98 0.54 -0.14 2.15
CA LYS A 98 -0.30 -0.08 3.35
C LYS A 98 -1.37 -1.17 3.34
N ILE A 99 -2.05 -1.37 2.21
CA ILE A 99 -3.03 -2.45 2.03
C ILE A 99 -2.36 -3.81 2.19
N LEU A 100 -1.22 -4.03 1.55
CA LEU A 100 -0.52 -5.31 1.62
C LEU A 100 -0.09 -5.66 3.06
N LEU A 101 0.39 -4.67 3.83
CA LEU A 101 0.73 -4.85 5.24
C LEU A 101 -0.50 -5.22 6.08
N ARG A 102 -1.64 -4.57 5.85
CA ARG A 102 -2.92 -4.88 6.52
C ARG A 102 -3.42 -6.27 6.16
N GLN A 103 -3.32 -6.65 4.88
CA GLN A 103 -3.64 -8.00 4.40
C GLN A 103 -2.77 -9.04 5.08
N ALA A 104 -1.46 -8.81 5.18
CA ALA A 104 -0.53 -9.72 5.85
C ALA A 104 -0.84 -9.87 7.35
N ALA A 105 -1.21 -8.79 8.05
CA ALA A 105 -1.64 -8.84 9.45
C ALA A 105 -2.92 -9.68 9.64
N ALA A 106 -3.90 -9.49 8.77
CA ALA A 106 -5.13 -10.27 8.80
C ALA A 106 -4.90 -11.76 8.46
N GLN A 107 -4.02 -12.07 7.51
CA GLN A 107 -3.63 -13.45 7.19
C GLN A 107 -2.98 -14.14 8.39
N ARG A 108 -2.03 -13.48 9.07
CA ARG A 108 -1.43 -14.02 10.31
C ARG A 108 -2.47 -14.28 11.39
N TRP A 109 -3.43 -13.36 11.55
CA TRP A 109 -4.52 -13.55 12.50
C TRP A 109 -5.37 -14.79 12.18
N ILE A 110 -5.67 -15.05 10.89
CA ILE A 110 -6.39 -16.26 10.46
C ILE A 110 -5.57 -17.50 10.80
N GLU A 111 -4.29 -17.53 10.43
CA GLU A 111 -3.40 -18.66 10.71
C GLU A 111 -3.32 -18.99 12.20
N TYR A 112 -3.18 -17.96 13.06
CA TYR A 112 -3.14 -18.17 14.52
C TYR A 112 -4.49 -18.59 15.08
N ARG A 113 -5.58 -18.07 14.53
CA ARG A 113 -6.91 -18.49 14.94
C ARG A 113 -7.16 -19.95 14.61
N ASP A 114 -6.76 -20.40 13.43
CA ASP A 114 -6.89 -21.81 13.02
C ASP A 114 -6.07 -22.72 13.93
N GLN A 115 -4.88 -22.28 14.36
CA GLN A 115 -4.05 -23.01 15.33
C GLN A 115 -4.69 -23.12 16.73
N VAL A 116 -5.37 -22.06 17.19
CA VAL A 116 -6.09 -22.06 18.48
C VAL A 116 -7.34 -22.93 18.41
N LEU A 117 -8.04 -22.93 17.28
CA LEU A 117 -9.26 -23.69 17.09
C LEU A 117 -9.02 -25.17 16.77
N GLN A 118 -7.96 -25.50 16.03
CA GLN A 118 -7.66 -26.87 15.59
C GLN A 118 -8.86 -27.58 14.93
N GLY A 119 -9.63 -26.83 14.14
CA GLY A 119 -10.86 -27.30 13.49
C GLY A 119 -12.10 -27.36 14.39
N GLN A 120 -11.99 -26.99 15.66
CA GLN A 120 -13.13 -26.83 16.57
C GLN A 120 -13.76 -25.45 16.43
N ARG A 121 -14.96 -25.27 16.98
CA ARG A 121 -15.62 -23.96 17.06
C ARG A 121 -15.13 -23.18 18.29
N PRO A 122 -15.23 -21.83 18.30
CA PRO A 122 -14.99 -21.04 19.51
C PRO A 122 -15.79 -21.57 20.71
N HIS A 123 -15.12 -21.74 21.86
CA HIS A 123 -15.73 -22.25 23.08
C HIS A 123 -15.06 -21.62 24.33
N PRO A 124 -15.63 -21.75 25.54
CA PRO A 124 -15.11 -21.07 26.72
C PRO A 124 -13.64 -21.36 27.06
N GLY A 125 -13.10 -22.50 26.62
CA GLY A 125 -11.71 -22.90 26.86
C GLY A 125 -10.67 -22.18 26.00
N ASN A 126 -11.06 -21.67 24.83
CA ASN A 126 -10.16 -20.95 23.92
C ASN A 126 -10.50 -19.45 23.78
N HIS A 127 -11.60 -18.99 24.38
CA HIS A 127 -12.07 -17.60 24.30
C HIS A 127 -10.99 -16.57 24.65
N ALA A 128 -10.24 -16.78 25.74
CA ALA A 128 -9.19 -15.83 26.15
C ALA A 128 -8.05 -15.73 25.12
N GLN A 129 -7.71 -16.83 24.45
CA GLN A 129 -6.68 -16.86 23.40
C GLN A 129 -7.18 -16.14 22.15
N LEU A 130 -8.42 -16.42 21.73
CA LEU A 130 -9.04 -15.73 20.59
C LEU A 130 -9.12 -14.21 20.81
N GLN A 131 -9.52 -13.78 22.01
CA GLN A 131 -9.53 -12.36 22.35
C GLN A 131 -8.14 -11.72 22.33
N ALA A 132 -7.10 -12.46 22.72
CA ALA A 132 -5.72 -12.00 22.63
C ALA A 132 -5.29 -11.80 21.17
N LEU A 133 -5.69 -12.69 20.26
CA LEU A 133 -5.44 -12.54 18.82
C LEU A 133 -6.13 -11.30 18.26
N ASP A 134 -7.38 -11.03 18.61
CA ASP A 134 -8.08 -9.81 18.18
C ASP A 134 -7.35 -8.55 18.64
N ASN A 135 -6.90 -8.52 19.90
CA ASN A 135 -6.14 -7.41 20.44
C ASN A 135 -4.77 -7.24 19.75
N GLN A 136 -4.10 -8.34 19.42
CA GLN A 136 -2.86 -8.32 18.65
C GLN A 136 -3.10 -7.76 17.24
N LEU A 137 -4.12 -8.22 16.53
CA LEU A 137 -4.47 -7.71 15.20
C LEU A 137 -4.73 -6.19 15.24
N ARG A 138 -5.50 -5.70 16.22
CA ARG A 138 -5.74 -4.26 16.39
C ARG A 138 -4.44 -3.50 16.62
N ALA A 139 -3.54 -4.03 17.44
CA ALA A 139 -2.25 -3.41 17.71
C ALA A 139 -1.36 -3.38 16.44
N GLU A 140 -1.31 -4.47 15.68
CA GLU A 140 -0.60 -4.54 14.39
C GLU A 140 -1.18 -3.53 13.40
N LEU A 141 -2.50 -3.49 13.22
CA LEU A 141 -3.18 -2.57 12.31
C LEU A 141 -2.96 -1.10 12.72
N ALA A 142 -2.94 -0.80 14.02
CA ALA A 142 -2.67 0.54 14.53
C ALA A 142 -1.22 0.98 14.33
N ALA A 143 -0.27 0.03 14.27
CA ALA A 143 1.13 0.33 14.02
C ALA A 143 1.44 0.64 12.54
N ILE A 144 0.56 0.24 11.61
CA ILE A 144 0.70 0.53 10.16
C ILE A 144 0.26 1.98 9.90
N THR A 145 1.12 2.93 10.27
CA THR A 145 0.92 4.36 10.00
C THR A 145 1.54 4.77 8.66
N ASP A 146 1.15 5.93 8.15
CA ASP A 146 1.72 6.47 6.92
C ASP A 146 3.23 6.79 7.06
N GLU A 147 3.67 7.22 8.25
CA GLU A 147 5.09 7.42 8.55
C GLU A 147 5.87 6.10 8.53
N TYR A 148 5.29 5.02 9.07
CA TYR A 148 5.90 3.70 9.03
C TYR A 148 6.09 3.22 7.59
N VAL A 149 5.02 3.23 6.79
CA VAL A 149 5.04 2.81 5.39
C VAL A 149 6.03 3.64 4.57
N TYR A 150 6.01 4.96 4.73
CA TYR A 150 6.92 5.85 4.01
C TYR A 150 8.39 5.57 4.34
N THR A 151 8.70 5.37 5.63
CA THR A 151 10.07 5.12 6.09
C THR A 151 10.57 3.76 5.60
N GLU A 152 9.71 2.74 5.63
CA GLU A 152 10.02 1.40 5.13
C GLU A 152 10.34 1.43 3.64
N LEU A 153 9.48 2.04 2.81
CA LEU A 153 9.67 2.15 1.37
C LEU A 153 10.94 2.93 1.01
N LEU A 154 11.18 4.07 1.69
CA LEU A 154 12.39 4.87 1.47
C LEU A 154 13.65 4.09 1.82
N THR A 155 13.65 3.38 2.94
CA THR A 155 14.79 2.55 3.38
C THR A 155 15.05 1.44 2.39
N ALA A 156 14.00 0.76 1.90
CA ALA A 156 14.10 -0.28 0.89
C ALA A 156 14.70 0.25 -0.41
N ASP A 157 14.24 1.40 -0.90
CA ASP A 157 14.76 2.01 -2.13
C ASP A 157 16.24 2.40 -2.00
N GLN A 158 16.63 3.00 -0.86
CA GLN A 158 18.02 3.33 -0.57
C GLN A 158 18.91 2.09 -0.48
N SER A 159 18.42 1.02 0.15
CA SER A 159 19.17 -0.24 0.26
C SER A 159 19.43 -0.90 -1.10
N GLN A 160 18.57 -0.65 -2.09
CA GLN A 160 18.72 -1.11 -3.46
C GLN A 160 19.56 -0.15 -4.34
N GLY A 161 20.05 0.97 -3.78
CA GLY A 161 20.82 1.96 -4.52
C GLY A 161 20.02 2.75 -5.57
N ARG A 162 18.69 2.84 -5.40
CA ARG A 162 17.82 3.58 -6.32
C ARG A 162 18.03 5.08 -6.20
N TRP A 163 17.72 5.82 -7.26
CA TRP A 163 17.84 7.29 -7.26
C TRP A 163 16.65 7.93 -6.52
N THR A 164 16.85 8.31 -5.25
CA THR A 164 15.78 8.83 -4.37
C THR A 164 15.81 10.34 -4.15
N MET A 165 16.66 11.09 -4.85
CA MET A 165 16.91 12.51 -4.54
C MET A 165 15.69 13.42 -4.75
N GLU A 166 14.80 13.04 -5.66
CA GLU A 166 13.58 13.80 -5.98
C GLU A 166 12.30 13.07 -5.59
N ASP A 167 12.40 12.02 -4.77
CA ASP A 167 11.23 11.31 -4.29
C ASP A 167 10.32 12.28 -3.50
N PRO A 168 8.98 12.19 -3.70
CA PRO A 168 8.05 13.09 -3.05
C PRO A 168 8.02 12.86 -1.54
N SER A 169 7.97 13.94 -0.77
CA SER A 169 7.82 13.83 0.68
C SER A 169 6.45 13.26 1.08
N LEU A 170 6.37 12.62 2.25
CA LEU A 170 5.12 12.09 2.78
C LEU A 170 3.98 13.12 2.78
N ARG A 171 4.27 14.37 3.14
CA ARG A 171 3.29 15.46 3.11
C ARG A 171 2.70 15.69 1.71
N ARG A 172 3.52 15.59 0.65
CA ARG A 172 3.05 15.73 -0.74
C ARG A 172 2.19 14.54 -1.15
N ILE A 173 2.61 13.33 -0.77
CA ILE A 173 1.85 12.09 -1.00
C ILE A 173 0.47 12.17 -0.34
N MET A 174 0.41 12.52 0.95
CA MET A 174 -0.88 12.60 1.66
C MET A 174 -1.82 13.64 1.07
N ARG A 175 -1.30 14.82 0.69
CA ARG A 175 -2.10 15.84 0.01
C ARG A 175 -2.63 15.33 -1.33
N TRP A 176 -1.82 14.59 -2.07
CA TRP A 176 -2.19 14.01 -3.36
C TRP A 176 -3.33 12.99 -3.21
N LEU A 177 -3.24 12.13 -2.21
CA LEU A 177 -4.28 11.13 -1.91
C LEU A 177 -5.59 11.77 -1.45
N GLN A 178 -5.53 12.75 -0.54
CA GLN A 178 -6.70 13.48 -0.04
C GLN A 178 -7.47 14.20 -1.16
N ALA A 179 -6.77 14.72 -2.17
CA ALA A 179 -7.40 15.38 -3.31
C ALA A 179 -8.26 14.43 -4.16
N ARG A 180 -8.10 13.11 -4.00
CA ARG A 180 -8.72 12.06 -4.81
C ARG A 180 -9.79 11.25 -4.09
N GLN A 181 -9.94 11.37 -2.77
CA GLN A 181 -10.95 10.67 -1.97
C GLN A 181 -12.38 11.26 -2.12
N ARG A 182 -12.72 11.88 -3.26
CA ARG A 182 -14.01 12.56 -3.49
C ARG A 182 -14.91 11.84 -4.48
#